data_AF-A0A2D8KVN9-F1
#
_entry.id   AF-A0A2D8KVN9-F1
#
_cell.length_a   1.000
_cell.length_b   1.000
_cell.length_c   1.000
_cell.angle_alpha   90.00
_cell.angle_beta   90.00
_cell.angle_gamma   90.00
#
_symmetry.space_group_name_H-M   'P 1'
#
loop_
_entity.id
_entity.type
_entity.pdbx_description
1 polymer ?
#
loop_
_entity_poly.entity_id
_entity_poly.type
_entity_poly.pdbx_seq_one_letter_code
_entity_poly.pdbx_strand_id
1 'polypeptide(L)'
;MWHIKVGFIVARTSALIGATYTFLALATGSIWGKPMWGAWWVWDARLTSELVLLLLYLGYLALDSAIDDRRTAGRAGAVLALVGLVNLPIIHYSVEWWNTLHQGATVAKLGAPSIHIDMLVPLLIMGIAFKLHYLTVLMLGVRAGLLKQEKRASWIKTLSPAR
;
A
#
# COMPACT_ATOMS: atom_id res chain seq x y z
N MET A 1 -18.38 0.73 20.16
CA MET A 1 -18.68 1.42 18.88
C MET A 1 -17.52 2.26 18.31
N TRP A 2 -16.45 2.58 19.06
CA TRP A 2 -15.34 3.41 18.58
C TRP A 2 -14.36 2.68 17.64
N HIS A 3 -14.08 1.39 17.90
CA HIS A 3 -13.13 0.58 17.12
C HIS A 3 -13.47 0.46 15.62
N ILE A 4 -14.75 0.40 15.24
CA ILE A 4 -15.18 0.25 13.84
C ILE A 4 -14.94 1.55 13.05
N LYS A 5 -15.12 2.72 13.67
CA LYS A 5 -14.95 4.02 13.01
C LYS A 5 -13.48 4.28 12.66
N VAL A 6 -12.58 4.03 13.61
CA VAL A 6 -11.14 4.21 13.41
C VAL A 6 -10.63 3.22 12.36
N GLY A 7 -11.06 1.95 12.43
CA GLY A 7 -10.66 0.92 11.47
C GLY A 7 -10.98 1.29 10.01
N PHE A 8 -12.16 1.88 9.77
CA PHE A 8 -12.53 2.35 8.43
C PHE A 8 -11.63 3.49 7.93
N ILE A 9 -11.36 4.49 8.78
CA ILE A 9 -10.46 5.61 8.41
C ILE A 9 -9.06 5.07 8.12
N VAL A 10 -8.54 4.18 8.98
CA VAL A 10 -7.24 3.53 8.77
C VAL A 10 -7.21 2.79 7.44
N ALA A 11 -8.19 1.92 7.16
CA ALA A 11 -8.23 1.15 5.93
C ALA A 11 -8.28 2.04 4.68
N ARG A 12 -9.11 3.09 4.68
CA ARG A 12 -9.19 4.06 3.59
C ARG A 12 -7.91 4.85 3.39
N THR A 13 -7.30 5.34 4.47
CA THR A 13 -6.03 6.07 4.41
C THR A 13 -4.90 5.15 3.94
N SER A 14 -4.82 3.93 4.44
CA SER A 14 -3.87 2.91 3.99
C SER A 14 -4.04 2.56 2.52
N ALA A 15 -5.28 2.42 2.03
CA ALA A 15 -5.55 2.13 0.62
C ALA A 15 -5.06 3.26 -0.30
N LEU A 16 -5.23 4.52 0.11
CA LEU A 16 -4.71 5.68 -0.65
C LEU A 16 -3.18 5.72 -0.70
N ILE A 17 -2.53 5.48 0.44
CA ILE A 17 -1.06 5.44 0.51
C ILE A 17 -0.53 4.26 -0.32
N GLY A 18 -1.15 3.08 -0.17
CA GLY A 18 -0.83 1.87 -0.93
C GLY A 18 -0.95 2.08 -2.44
N ALA A 19 -2.08 2.62 -2.92
CA ALA A 19 -2.26 2.97 -4.33
C ALA A 19 -1.15 3.89 -4.83
N THR A 20 -0.77 4.89 -4.04
CA THR A 20 0.30 5.84 -4.40
C THR A 20 1.65 5.14 -4.52
N TYR A 21 2.01 4.29 -3.55
CA TYR A 21 3.27 3.55 -3.58
C TYR A 21 3.31 2.56 -4.74
N THR A 22 2.26 1.77 -4.94
CA THR A 22 2.17 0.80 -6.03
C THR A 22 2.22 1.49 -7.39
N PHE A 23 1.53 2.62 -7.57
CA PHE A 23 1.62 3.42 -8.79
C PHE A 23 3.05 3.92 -9.04
N LEU A 24 3.69 4.49 -8.02
CA LEU A 24 5.07 4.97 -8.13
C LEU A 24 6.04 3.82 -8.42
N ALA A 25 5.88 2.67 -7.78
CA ALA A 25 6.68 1.47 -8.03
C ALA A 25 6.55 1.00 -9.48
N LEU A 26 5.33 0.92 -10.01
CA LEU A 26 5.08 0.55 -11.41
C LEU A 26 5.67 1.58 -12.39
N ALA A 27 5.44 2.88 -12.15
CA ALA A 27 5.91 3.94 -13.03
C ALA A 27 7.44 4.04 -13.03
N THR A 28 8.06 4.15 -11.86
CA THR A 28 9.51 4.26 -11.73
C THR A 28 10.21 2.96 -12.11
N GLY A 29 9.62 1.80 -11.80
CA GLY A 29 10.11 0.50 -12.23
C GLY A 29 10.09 0.34 -13.74
N SER A 30 9.05 0.83 -14.43
CA SER A 30 8.98 0.84 -15.89
C SER A 30 10.08 1.72 -16.52
N ILE A 31 10.28 2.92 -15.96
CA ILE A 31 11.35 3.85 -16.39
C ILE A 31 12.72 3.23 -16.23
N TRP A 32 12.97 2.55 -15.10
CA TRP A 32 14.24 1.87 -14.84
C TRP A 32 14.40 0.58 -15.66
N GLY A 33 13.30 -0.14 -15.93
CA GLY A 33 13.30 -1.39 -16.70
C GLY A 33 13.74 -1.19 -18.16
N LYS A 34 13.42 -0.05 -18.77
CA LYS A 34 13.79 0.23 -20.16
C LYS A 34 15.30 0.17 -20.43
N PRO A 35 16.18 0.89 -19.70
CA PRO A 35 17.63 0.80 -19.90
C PRO A 35 18.23 -0.53 -19.41
N MET A 36 17.64 -1.16 -18.39
CA MET A 36 18.22 -2.36 -17.77
C MET A 36 17.90 -3.65 -18.52
N TRP A 37 16.69 -3.74 -19.07
CA TRP A 37 16.17 -4.96 -19.66
C TRP A 37 15.58 -4.77 -21.06
N GLY A 38 15.66 -3.55 -21.61
CA GLY A 38 15.18 -3.24 -22.96
C GLY A 38 13.67 -3.05 -23.08
N ALA A 39 12.89 -3.29 -22.01
CA ALA A 39 11.43 -3.26 -22.02
C ALA A 39 10.86 -2.33 -20.93
N TRP A 40 9.79 -1.60 -21.28
CA TRP A 40 9.02 -0.80 -20.32
C TRP A 40 8.07 -1.66 -19.48
N TRP A 41 7.61 -2.77 -20.04
CA TRP A 41 6.65 -3.66 -19.43
C TRP A 41 6.80 -5.07 -20.00
N VAL A 42 6.60 -6.06 -19.15
CA VAL A 42 6.41 -7.46 -19.55
C VAL A 42 5.23 -8.03 -18.77
N TRP A 43 4.44 -8.87 -19.42
CA TRP A 43 3.25 -9.50 -18.81
C TRP A 43 3.64 -10.73 -18.00
N ASP A 44 4.56 -10.57 -17.06
CA ASP A 44 4.97 -11.63 -16.13
C ASP A 44 4.11 -11.63 -14.86
N ALA A 45 4.23 -12.70 -14.07
CA ALA A 45 3.45 -12.85 -12.85
C ALA A 45 3.72 -11.74 -11.82
N ARG A 46 4.95 -11.19 -11.77
CA ARG A 46 5.35 -10.18 -10.79
C ARG A 46 4.74 -8.82 -11.11
N LEU A 47 4.97 -8.32 -12.32
CA LEU A 47 4.44 -7.03 -12.77
C LEU A 47 2.92 -7.06 -12.87
N THR A 48 2.35 -8.17 -13.36
CA THR A 48 0.89 -8.31 -13.47
C THR A 48 0.23 -8.33 -12.09
N SER A 49 0.79 -9.05 -11.11
CA SER A 49 0.23 -9.07 -9.76
C SER A 49 0.38 -7.74 -9.01
N GLU A 50 1.47 -6.99 -9.24
CA GLU A 50 1.63 -5.63 -8.73
C GLU A 50 0.61 -4.65 -9.38
N LEU A 51 0.35 -4.77 -10.68
CA LEU A 51 -0.73 -4.02 -11.35
C LEU A 51 -2.10 -4.37 -10.78
N VAL A 52 -2.38 -5.66 -10.55
CA VAL A 52 -3.61 -6.10 -9.88
C VAL A 52 -3.72 -5.50 -8.49
N LEU A 53 -2.62 -5.40 -7.73
CA LEU A 53 -2.61 -4.73 -6.42
C LEU A 53 -3.02 -3.26 -6.53
N LEU A 54 -2.53 -2.53 -7.55
CA LEU A 54 -2.95 -1.15 -7.79
C LEU A 54 -4.45 -1.08 -8.03
N LEU A 55 -4.97 -1.95 -8.90
CA LEU A 55 -6.39 -2.00 -9.22
C LEU A 55 -7.25 -2.38 -8.01
N LEU A 56 -6.76 -3.26 -7.14
CA LEU A 56 -7.43 -3.61 -5.88
C LEU A 56 -7.51 -2.40 -4.94
N TYR A 57 -6.44 -1.60 -4.80
CA TYR A 57 -6.49 -0.37 -4.02
C TYR A 57 -7.45 0.66 -4.61
N LEU A 58 -7.40 0.88 -5.93
CA LEU A 58 -8.33 1.79 -6.62
C LEU A 58 -9.78 1.32 -6.51
N GLY A 59 -10.02 0.01 -6.65
CA GLY A 59 -11.32 -0.61 -6.48
C GLY A 59 -11.86 -0.43 -5.05
N TYR A 60 -11.00 -0.56 -4.03
CA TYR A 60 -11.38 -0.28 -2.65
C TYR A 60 -11.82 1.17 -2.49
N LEU A 61 -11.02 2.13 -2.98
CA LEU A 61 -11.32 3.56 -2.89
C LEU A 61 -12.58 3.96 -3.69
N ALA A 62 -12.82 3.30 -4.83
CA ALA A 62 -14.00 3.49 -5.64
C ALA A 62 -15.26 2.98 -4.91
N LEU A 63 -15.23 1.78 -4.35
CA LEU A 63 -16.35 1.24 -3.55
C LEU A 63 -16.65 2.11 -2.33
N ASP A 64 -15.60 2.55 -1.63
CA ASP A 64 -15.70 3.45 -0.49
C ASP A 64 -16.37 4.79 -0.84
N SER A 65 -16.13 5.30 -2.06
CA SER A 65 -16.65 6.58 -2.51
C SER A 65 -18.02 6.48 -3.20
N ALA A 66 -18.37 5.31 -3.77
CA ALA A 66 -19.59 5.10 -4.54
C ALA A 66 -20.80 4.68 -3.70
N ILE A 67 -20.60 4.17 -2.48
CA ILE A 67 -21.67 3.68 -1.60
C ILE A 67 -21.92 4.69 -0.48
N ASP A 68 -23.12 5.28 -0.44
CA ASP A 68 -23.49 6.28 0.58
C ASP A 68 -23.58 5.70 2.00
N ASP A 69 -24.15 4.50 2.16
CA ASP A 69 -24.21 3.84 3.46
C ASP A 69 -22.82 3.34 3.87
N ARG A 70 -22.21 4.03 4.83
CA ARG A 70 -20.86 3.72 5.32
C ARG A 70 -20.69 2.29 5.83
N ARG A 71 -21.75 1.68 6.39
CA ARG A 71 -21.67 0.31 6.90
C ARG A 71 -21.59 -0.69 5.73
N THR A 72 -22.37 -0.46 4.69
CA THR A 72 -22.35 -1.24 3.45
C THR A 72 -21.04 -1.02 2.71
N ALA A 73 -20.58 0.22 2.57
CA ALA A 73 -19.29 0.55 1.97
C ALA A 73 -18.13 -0.16 2.69
N GLY A 74 -18.11 -0.10 4.02
CA GLY A 74 -17.09 -0.79 4.83
C GLY A 74 -17.12 -2.31 4.69
N ARG A 75 -18.30 -2.93 4.56
CA ARG A 75 -18.42 -4.37 4.31
C ARG A 75 -17.91 -4.76 2.92
N ALA A 76 -18.31 -4.02 1.89
CA ALA A 76 -17.86 -4.26 0.53
C ALA A 76 -16.33 -4.09 0.41
N GLY A 77 -15.79 -3.01 1.00
CA GLY A 77 -14.35 -2.78 1.07
C GLY A 77 -13.59 -3.87 1.84
N ALA A 78 -14.14 -4.37 2.95
CA ALA A 78 -13.54 -5.46 3.71
C ALA A 78 -13.48 -6.77 2.90
N VAL A 79 -14.55 -7.11 2.16
CA VAL A 79 -14.55 -8.27 1.26
C VAL A 79 -13.48 -8.12 0.18
N LEU A 80 -13.40 -6.95 -0.47
CA LEU A 80 -12.38 -6.71 -1.49
C LEU A 80 -10.95 -6.78 -0.91
N ALA A 81 -10.74 -6.27 0.31
CA ALA A 81 -9.44 -6.35 0.98
C ALA A 81 -9.06 -7.80 1.30
N LEU A 82 -10.02 -8.65 1.72
CA LEU A 82 -9.78 -10.08 1.95
C LEU A 82 -9.45 -10.83 0.65
N VAL A 83 -10.13 -10.50 -0.45
CA VAL A 83 -9.78 -11.05 -1.77
C VAL A 83 -8.38 -10.58 -2.18
N GLY A 84 -8.07 -9.30 -2.00
CA GLY A 84 -6.76 -8.74 -2.31
C GLY A 84 -5.62 -9.31 -1.45
N LEU A 85 -5.91 -9.79 -0.24
CA LEU A 85 -4.93 -10.45 0.63
C LEU A 85 -4.30 -11.68 -0.05
N VAL A 86 -5.06 -12.39 -0.89
CA VAL A 86 -4.58 -13.54 -1.67
C VAL A 86 -3.51 -13.12 -2.70
N ASN A 87 -3.53 -11.87 -3.16
CA ASN A 87 -2.54 -11.37 -4.11
C ASN A 87 -1.15 -11.16 -3.46
N LEU A 88 -1.09 -10.91 -2.15
CA LEU A 88 0.18 -10.68 -1.44
C LEU A 88 1.16 -11.86 -1.52
N PRO A 89 0.79 -13.12 -1.23
CA PRO A 89 1.70 -14.25 -1.43
C PRO A 89 2.08 -14.44 -2.89
N ILE A 90 1.19 -14.16 -3.85
CA ILE A 90 1.49 -14.25 -5.28
C ILE A 90 2.60 -13.27 -5.66
N ILE A 91 2.50 -12.00 -5.23
CA ILE A 91 3.54 -10.99 -5.47
C ILE A 91 4.85 -11.42 -4.81
N HIS A 92 4.80 -11.79 -3.53
CA HIS A 92 6.00 -12.11 -2.74
C HIS A 92 6.78 -13.29 -3.33
N TYR A 93 6.08 -14.40 -3.60
CA TYR A 93 6.70 -15.61 -4.12
C TYR A 93 6.82 -15.62 -5.65
N SER A 94 6.37 -14.57 -6.35
CA SER A 94 6.57 -14.44 -7.80
C SER A 94 8.04 -14.54 -8.21
N VAL A 95 8.96 -14.20 -7.30
CA VAL A 95 10.41 -14.25 -7.51
C VAL A 95 10.99 -15.66 -7.45
N GLU A 96 10.25 -16.60 -6.85
CA GLU A 96 10.64 -18.01 -6.68
C GLU A 96 9.84 -18.92 -7.62
N TRP A 97 8.55 -18.66 -7.79
CA TRP A 97 7.64 -19.50 -8.58
C TRP A 97 7.84 -19.35 -10.10
N TRP A 98 8.30 -18.18 -10.57
CA TRP A 98 8.50 -17.94 -12.00
C TRP A 98 9.90 -17.41 -12.31
N ASN A 99 10.52 -18.02 -13.32
CA ASN A 99 11.70 -17.46 -13.97
C ASN A 99 11.27 -16.33 -14.89
N THR A 100 11.61 -15.10 -14.52
CA THR A 100 11.26 -13.89 -15.27
C THR A 100 12.51 -13.09 -15.59
N LEU A 101 12.34 -11.96 -16.27
CA LEU A 101 13.40 -11.00 -16.53
C LEU A 101 14.03 -10.43 -15.24
N HIS A 102 13.29 -10.51 -14.14
CA HIS A 102 13.70 -9.97 -12.86
C HIS A 102 14.64 -10.91 -12.11
N GLN A 103 15.58 -10.33 -11.36
CA GLN A 103 16.41 -11.10 -10.43
C GLN A 103 15.57 -11.86 -9.39
N GLY A 104 16.08 -13.02 -8.96
CA GLY A 104 15.55 -13.81 -7.85
C GLY A 104 15.85 -13.19 -6.48
N ALA A 105 15.43 -13.87 -5.41
CA ALA A 105 15.60 -13.40 -4.04
C ALA A 105 17.09 -13.38 -3.61
N THR A 106 17.56 -12.24 -3.10
CA THR A 106 18.96 -12.06 -2.64
C THR A 106 19.10 -11.72 -1.15
N VAL A 107 18.01 -11.30 -0.50
CA VAL A 107 17.98 -10.89 0.92
C VAL A 107 17.36 -11.97 1.80
N ALA A 108 16.05 -12.22 1.64
CA ALA A 108 15.32 -13.23 2.40
C ALA A 108 15.29 -14.53 1.60
N LYS A 109 16.26 -15.41 1.85
CA LYS A 109 16.33 -16.76 1.27
C LYS A 109 16.79 -17.77 2.32
N LEU A 110 16.57 -19.05 2.06
CA LEU A 110 17.05 -20.15 2.90
C LEU A 110 18.59 -20.25 2.78
N GLY A 111 19.31 -19.39 3.49
CA GLY A 111 20.78 -19.29 3.47
C GLY A 111 21.28 -17.86 3.69
N ALA A 112 22.60 -17.66 3.63
CA ALA A 112 23.19 -16.33 3.76
C ALA A 112 22.75 -15.42 2.60
N PRO A 113 22.46 -14.12 2.84
CA PRO A 113 22.16 -13.16 1.78
C PRO A 113 23.26 -13.16 0.71
N SER A 114 22.89 -13.15 -0.57
CA SER A 114 23.85 -13.06 -1.69
C SER A 114 24.01 -11.65 -2.24
N ILE A 115 23.32 -10.67 -1.66
CA ILE A 115 23.43 -9.27 -2.04
C ILE A 115 24.73 -8.66 -1.48
N HIS A 116 25.41 -7.85 -2.29
CA HIS A 116 26.61 -7.13 -1.84
C HIS A 116 26.26 -6.08 -0.78
N ILE A 117 27.18 -5.82 0.16
CA ILE A 117 26.91 -4.92 1.29
C ILE A 117 26.58 -3.49 0.84
N ASP A 118 27.24 -3.02 -0.22
CA ASP A 118 27.01 -1.68 -0.80
C ASP A 118 25.60 -1.52 -1.40
N MET A 119 24.91 -2.62 -1.69
CA MET A 119 23.50 -2.60 -2.11
C MET A 119 22.55 -2.86 -0.93
N LEU A 120 22.95 -3.73 0.00
CA LEU A 120 22.14 -4.12 1.15
C LEU A 120 21.90 -2.96 2.11
N VAL A 121 22.94 -2.19 2.44
CA VAL A 121 22.82 -1.09 3.41
C VAL A 121 21.84 -0.01 2.92
N PRO A 122 21.96 0.54 1.69
CA PRO A 122 20.97 1.48 1.17
C PRO A 122 19.56 0.88 1.10
N LEU A 123 19.43 -0.39 0.71
CA LEU A 123 18.13 -1.08 0.67
C LEU A 123 17.45 -1.12 2.04
N LEU A 124 18.19 -1.48 3.10
CA LEU A 124 17.65 -1.53 4.46
C LEU A 124 17.31 -0.14 5.01
N ILE A 125 18.18 0.85 4.77
CA ILE A 125 17.94 2.24 5.18
C ILE A 125 16.66 2.76 4.53
N MET A 126 16.54 2.59 3.20
CA MET A 126 15.34 3.02 2.48
C MET A 126 14.11 2.21 2.88
N GLY A 127 14.25 0.90 3.11
CA GLY A 127 13.16 0.06 3.61
C GLY A 127 12.61 0.52 4.97
N ILE A 128 13.48 0.93 5.89
CA ILE A 128 13.06 1.53 7.17
C ILE A 128 12.44 2.91 6.94
N ALA A 129 13.05 3.75 6.12
CA ALA A 129 12.55 5.09 5.82
C ALA A 129 11.13 5.06 5.22
N PHE A 130 10.86 4.17 4.26
CA PHE A 130 9.52 4.02 3.67
C PHE A 130 8.47 3.53 4.68
N LYS A 131 8.85 2.65 5.63
CA LYS A 131 7.95 2.21 6.71
C LYS A 131 7.63 3.37 7.66
N LEU A 132 8.63 4.15 8.06
CA LEU A 132 8.43 5.33 8.91
C LEU A 132 7.61 6.41 8.19
N HIS A 133 7.85 6.62 6.90
CA HIS A 133 7.07 7.52 6.06
C HIS A 133 5.61 7.07 6.01
N TYR A 134 5.35 5.78 5.73
CA TYR A 134 4.01 5.20 5.75
C TYR A 134 3.30 5.45 7.09
N LEU A 135 3.95 5.12 8.22
CA LEU A 135 3.36 5.33 9.55
C LEU A 135 3.06 6.80 9.82
N THR A 136 3.95 7.70 9.42
CA THR A 136 3.77 9.15 9.60
C THR A 136 2.57 9.66 8.80
N VAL A 137 2.50 9.34 7.51
CA VAL A 137 1.39 9.76 6.64
C VAL A 137 0.08 9.12 7.10
N LEU A 138 0.11 7.86 7.55
CA LEU A 138 -1.06 7.19 8.11
C LEU A 138 -1.56 7.90 9.37
N MET A 139 -0.68 8.20 10.33
CA MET A 139 -1.07 8.90 11.57
C MET A 139 -1.67 10.28 11.27
N LEU A 140 -1.07 11.04 10.36
CA LEU A 140 -1.58 12.35 9.94
C LEU A 140 -2.94 12.24 9.23
N GLY A 141 -3.07 11.28 8.31
CA GLY A 141 -4.31 11.03 7.59
C GLY A 141 -5.45 10.56 8.49
N VAL A 142 -5.16 9.66 9.43
CA VAL A 142 -6.13 9.17 10.42
C VAL A 142 -6.56 10.31 11.36
N ARG A 143 -5.61 11.11 11.84
CA ARG A 143 -5.91 12.31 12.65
C ARG A 143 -6.85 13.26 11.90
N ALA A 144 -6.55 13.58 10.64
CA ALA A 144 -7.38 14.44 9.81
C ALA A 144 -8.78 13.84 9.57
N GLY A 145 -8.85 12.54 9.31
CA GLY A 145 -10.11 11.80 9.13
C GLY A 145 -10.99 11.82 10.37
N LEU A 146 -10.41 11.59 11.55
CA LEU A 146 -11.13 11.63 12.83
C LEU A 146 -11.66 13.02 13.13
N LEU A 147 -10.84 14.06 12.95
CA LEU A 147 -11.27 15.46 13.12
C LEU A 147 -12.43 15.81 12.17
N LYS A 148 -12.41 15.32 10.93
CA LYS A 148 -13.49 15.54 9.96
C LYS A 148 -14.79 14.84 10.36
N GLN A 149 -14.71 13.66 10.96
CA GLN A 149 -15.88 12.89 11.38
C GLN A 149 -16.49 13.40 12.70
N GLU A 150 -15.64 13.77 13.66
CA GLU A 150 -16.06 14.18 14.99
C GLU A 150 -16.23 15.71 15.12
N LYS A 151 -16.35 16.45 14.00
CA LYS A 151 -16.48 17.93 13.96
C LYS A 151 -17.51 18.52 14.93
N ARG A 152 -18.55 17.76 15.29
CA ARG A 152 -19.63 18.20 16.19
C ARG A 152 -19.42 17.76 17.65
N ALA A 153 -18.40 16.96 17.93
CA ALA A 153 -18.12 16.48 19.27
C ALA A 153 -17.63 17.63 20.17
N SER A 154 -18.09 17.63 21.41
CA SER A 154 -17.82 18.69 22.39
C SER A 154 -16.32 18.89 22.65
N TRP A 155 -15.52 17.81 22.64
CA TRP A 155 -14.08 17.86 22.88
C TRP A 155 -13.29 18.55 21.75
N ILE A 156 -13.80 18.59 20.52
CA ILE A 156 -13.17 19.35 19.42
C ILE A 156 -13.33 20.85 19.65
N LYS A 157 -14.46 21.30 20.21
CA LYS A 157 -14.65 22.71 20.57
C LYS A 157 -13.66 23.18 21.63
N THR A 158 -13.18 22.28 22.49
CA THR A 158 -12.17 22.56 23.51
C THR A 158 -10.75 22.69 22.91
N LEU A 159 -10.48 22.03 21.78
CA LEU A 159 -9.19 22.09 21.07
C LEU A 159 -9.05 23.31 20.14
N SER A 160 -10.16 23.98 19.83
CA SER A 160 -10.19 25.24 19.08
C SER A 160 -10.87 26.31 19.94
N PRO A 161 -10.19 26.84 20.99
CA PRO A 161 -10.70 28.03 21.65
C PRO A 161 -10.84 29.11 20.57
N ALA A 162 -12.05 29.64 20.44
CA ALA A 162 -12.42 30.60 19.42
C ALA A 162 -11.32 31.66 19.25
N ARG A 163 -10.85 31.84 18.02
CA ARG A 163 -10.23 33.11 17.59
C ARG A 163 -11.35 34.03 17.13
#